data_AF-A0A0Q8UVN6-F1
#
_entry.id   AF-A0A0Q8UVN6-F1
#
_cell.length_a   1.000
_cell.length_b   1.000
_cell.length_c   1.000
_cell.angle_alpha   90.00
_cell.angle_beta   90.00
_cell.angle_gamma   90.00
#
_symmetry.space_group_name_H-M   'P 1'
#
loop_
_entity.id
_entity.type
_entity.pdbx_description
1 polymer ?
#
loop_
_entity_poly.entity_id
_entity_poly.type
_entity_poly.pdbx_seq_one_letter_code
_entity_poly.pdbx_strand_id
1 'polypeptide(L)'
;MSMGYFVLVIAQTIALPIVSGAIELAVAGGDPVFVFGKWWVFWGVGTRLLVAGIAQVSGRGPTTEILGATAPSVQEKQLTRELGTANVGMGAAGLLALVPGWALPAGIAGGIFLLIAGIMHLPKKGKNAQESLATWTDLLVGIAVVVLAVDVFVRAGGH
;
A
#
# COMPACT_ATOMS: atom_id res chain seq x y z
N MET A 1 21.86 2.14 -3.46
CA MET A 1 20.65 1.43 -3.96
C MET A 1 20.63 0.03 -3.37
N SER A 2 19.58 -0.43 -2.69
CA SER A 2 19.48 -1.84 -2.28
C SER A 2 18.49 -2.57 -3.18
N MET A 3 18.94 -3.66 -3.81
CA MET A 3 18.09 -4.57 -4.60
C MET A 3 16.87 -5.05 -3.79
N GLY A 4 17.05 -5.23 -2.48
CA GLY A 4 16.00 -5.68 -1.56
C GLY A 4 14.77 -4.78 -1.53
N TYR A 5 14.92 -3.45 -1.68
CA TYR A 5 13.76 -2.55 -1.72
C TYR A 5 12.84 -2.84 -2.92
N PHE A 6 13.43 -2.97 -4.12
CA PHE A 6 12.67 -3.24 -5.34
C PHE A 6 11.93 -4.57 -5.24
N VAL A 7 12.65 -5.63 -4.82
CA VAL A 7 12.08 -6.97 -4.65
C VAL A 7 10.91 -6.93 -3.67
N LEU A 8 11.10 -6.32 -2.51
CA LEU A 8 10.06 -6.26 -1.48
C LEU A 8 8.81 -5.52 -1.98
N VAL A 9 8.98 -4.33 -2.55
CA VAL A 9 7.84 -3.52 -3.01
C VAL A 9 7.09 -4.24 -4.14
N ILE A 10 7.80 -4.74 -5.15
CA ILE A 10 7.18 -5.47 -6.28
C ILE A 10 6.47 -6.74 -5.78
N ALA A 11 7.08 -7.47 -4.84
CA ALA A 11 6.45 -8.64 -4.25
C ALA A 11 5.13 -8.26 -3.57
N GLN A 12 5.13 -7.25 -2.70
CA GLN A 12 3.95 -6.85 -1.93
C GLN A 12 2.86 -6.18 -2.77
N THR A 13 3.19 -5.54 -3.90
CA THR A 13 2.18 -4.83 -4.70
C THR A 13 1.70 -5.57 -5.93
N ILE A 14 2.47 -6.54 -6.43
CA ILE A 14 2.15 -7.27 -7.67
C ILE A 14 2.15 -8.76 -7.42
N ALA A 15 3.31 -9.35 -7.11
CA ALA A 15 3.46 -10.80 -7.13
C ALA A 15 2.58 -11.50 -6.08
N LEU A 16 2.65 -11.07 -4.82
CA LEU A 16 1.91 -11.69 -3.72
C LEU A 16 0.40 -11.51 -3.82
N PRO A 17 -0.15 -10.31 -4.13
CA PRO A 17 -1.59 -10.17 -4.39
C PRO A 17 -2.10 -11.07 -5.51
N ILE A 18 -1.38 -11.10 -6.65
CA ILE A 18 -1.80 -11.89 -7.82
C ILE A 18 -1.75 -13.38 -7.51
N VAL A 19 -0.65 -13.86 -6.95
CA VAL A 19 -0.48 -15.29 -6.62
C VAL A 19 -1.50 -15.72 -5.57
N SER A 20 -1.69 -14.93 -4.50
CA SER A 20 -2.64 -15.27 -3.44
C SER A 20 -4.08 -15.30 -3.96
N GLY A 21 -4.48 -14.29 -4.75
CA GLY A 21 -5.80 -14.24 -5.35
C GLY A 21 -6.04 -15.35 -6.37
N ALA A 22 -5.04 -15.67 -7.21
CA ALA A 22 -5.15 -16.77 -8.17
C ALA A 22 -5.29 -18.13 -7.47
N ILE A 23 -4.52 -18.36 -6.40
CA ILE A 23 -4.64 -19.60 -5.60
C ILE A 23 -6.03 -19.67 -4.94
N GLU A 24 -6.51 -18.58 -4.34
CA GLU A 24 -7.84 -18.57 -3.72
C GLU A 24 -8.95 -18.84 -4.75
N LEU A 25 -8.91 -18.20 -5.92
CA LEU A 25 -9.88 -18.45 -6.98
C LEU A 25 -9.82 -19.90 -7.51
N ALA A 26 -8.63 -20.49 -7.61
CA ALA A 26 -8.47 -21.86 -8.09
C ALA A 26 -8.93 -22.92 -7.08
N VAL A 27 -8.78 -22.65 -5.78
CA VAL A 27 -9.03 -23.63 -4.71
C VAL A 27 -10.40 -23.45 -4.06
N ALA A 28 -10.80 -22.21 -3.78
CA ALA A 28 -12.02 -21.86 -3.06
C ALA A 28 -13.06 -21.14 -3.94
N GLY A 29 -12.65 -20.61 -5.09
CA GLY A 29 -13.52 -19.81 -5.96
C GLY A 29 -13.83 -18.44 -5.35
N GLY A 30 -14.98 -17.89 -5.71
CA GLY A 30 -15.44 -16.57 -5.27
C GLY A 30 -15.43 -15.53 -6.38
N ASP A 31 -15.83 -14.32 -6.03
CA ASP A 31 -15.84 -13.20 -6.97
C ASP A 31 -14.42 -12.68 -7.21
N PRO A 32 -13.93 -12.62 -8.47
CA PRO A 32 -12.57 -12.20 -8.76
C PRO A 32 -12.25 -10.79 -8.25
N VAL A 33 -13.17 -9.83 -8.38
CA VAL A 33 -12.91 -8.43 -7.97
C VAL A 33 -12.73 -8.37 -6.46
N PHE A 34 -13.62 -9.01 -5.70
CA PHE A 34 -13.52 -9.07 -4.26
C PHE A 34 -12.26 -9.82 -3.79
N VAL A 35 -11.99 -11.00 -4.36
CA VAL A 35 -10.85 -11.84 -3.97
C VAL A 35 -9.55 -11.09 -4.18
N PHE A 36 -9.32 -10.56 -5.38
CA PHE A 36 -8.12 -9.77 -5.66
C PHE A 36 -8.08 -8.50 -4.81
N GLY A 37 -9.17 -7.75 -4.72
CA GLY A 37 -9.24 -6.53 -3.91
C GLY A 37 -8.81 -6.78 -2.46
N LYS A 38 -9.33 -7.85 -1.83
CA LYS A 38 -8.93 -8.27 -0.48
C LYS A 38 -7.43 -8.55 -0.37
N TRP A 39 -6.84 -9.26 -1.32
CA TRP A 39 -5.40 -9.55 -1.32
C TRP A 39 -4.54 -8.31 -1.56
N TRP A 40 -5.01 -7.37 -2.38
CA TRP A 40 -4.36 -6.06 -2.53
C TRP A 40 -4.47 -5.20 -1.27
N VAL A 41 -5.57 -5.30 -0.52
CA VAL A 41 -5.63 -4.70 0.82
C VAL A 41 -4.61 -5.37 1.75
N PHE A 42 -4.62 -6.69 1.87
CA PHE A 42 -3.73 -7.38 2.82
C PHE A 42 -2.25 -7.10 2.54
N TRP A 43 -1.81 -7.28 1.29
CA TRP A 43 -0.40 -7.11 0.93
C TRP A 43 -0.04 -5.64 0.69
N GLY A 44 -0.80 -4.95 -0.16
CA GLY A 44 -0.49 -3.61 -0.64
C GLY A 44 -0.78 -2.50 0.37
N VAL A 45 -1.86 -2.62 1.14
CA VAL A 45 -2.13 -1.71 2.28
C VAL A 45 -1.49 -2.26 3.54
N GLY A 46 -1.83 -3.49 3.93
CA GLY A 46 -1.46 -4.07 5.21
C GLY A 46 0.05 -4.21 5.38
N THR A 47 0.65 -5.20 4.72
CA THR A 47 2.07 -5.52 4.94
C THR A 47 3.00 -4.41 4.45
N ARG A 48 2.71 -3.77 3.31
CA ARG A 48 3.60 -2.76 2.72
C ARG A 48 3.64 -1.48 3.54
N LEU A 49 2.49 -0.93 3.94
CA LEU A 49 2.48 0.25 4.81
C LEU A 49 3.05 -0.08 6.18
N LEU A 50 2.80 -1.28 6.72
CA LEU A 50 3.37 -1.67 8.00
C LEU A 50 4.91 -1.70 7.95
N VAL A 51 5.49 -2.35 6.93
CA VAL A 51 6.96 -2.41 6.78
C VAL A 51 7.54 -1.02 6.51
N ALA A 52 6.91 -0.22 5.64
CA ALA A 52 7.34 1.15 5.38
C ALA A 52 7.29 2.02 6.65
N GLY A 53 6.21 1.90 7.43
CA GLY A 53 6.00 2.62 8.67
C GLY A 53 7.01 2.24 9.75
N ILE A 54 7.27 0.94 9.96
CA ILE A 54 8.31 0.46 10.88
C ILE A 54 9.68 1.01 10.46
N ALA A 55 9.99 0.99 9.17
CA ALA A 55 11.26 1.51 8.65
C ALA A 55 11.40 3.04 8.89
N GLN A 56 10.32 3.80 8.69
CA GLN A 56 10.27 5.25 8.95
C GLN A 56 10.41 5.58 10.44
N VAL A 57 9.70 4.88 11.33
CA VAL A 57 9.73 5.13 12.78
C VAL A 57 11.06 4.72 13.40
N SER A 58 11.69 3.65 12.91
CA SER A 58 12.98 3.14 13.40
C SER A 58 14.19 3.95 12.95
N GLY A 59 14.03 4.88 12.00
CA GLY A 59 15.15 5.58 11.39
C GLY A 59 16.09 4.64 10.61
N ARG A 60 15.58 3.50 10.14
CA ARG A 60 16.34 2.50 9.35
C ARG A 60 15.81 2.31 7.93
N GLY A 61 14.83 3.10 7.51
CA GLY A 61 14.26 3.03 6.16
C GLY A 61 15.11 3.77 5.11
N PRO A 62 14.81 3.56 3.81
CA PRO A 62 15.31 4.44 2.72
C PRO A 62 15.02 5.92 3.00
N THR A 63 14.04 6.12 3.87
CA THR A 63 13.56 7.33 4.50
C THR A 63 14.49 7.91 5.60
N THR A 64 15.78 7.58 5.69
CA THR A 64 16.76 8.44 6.39
C THR A 64 17.49 9.43 5.47
N GLU A 65 17.26 9.32 4.15
CA GLU A 65 17.71 10.26 3.09
C GLU A 65 16.49 10.90 2.37
N ILE A 66 15.42 11.20 3.11
CA ILE A 66 14.09 11.47 2.54
C ILE A 66 14.09 12.63 1.57
N LEU A 67 13.47 12.36 0.41
CA LEU A 67 13.23 13.31 -0.66
C LEU A 67 14.50 13.90 -1.29
N GLY A 68 15.66 13.25 -1.10
CA GLY A 68 16.93 13.72 -1.67
C GLY A 68 17.64 14.78 -0.83
N ALA A 69 17.23 14.97 0.42
CA ALA A 69 17.96 15.81 1.36
C ALA A 69 19.20 15.05 1.85
N THR A 70 20.39 15.57 1.52
CA THR A 70 21.68 15.06 2.02
C THR A 70 21.87 15.31 3.52
N ALA A 71 21.11 16.24 4.10
CA ALA A 71 21.10 16.56 5.53
C ALA A 71 19.68 16.98 6.00
N PRO A 72 18.79 16.02 6.31
CA PRO A 72 17.42 16.34 6.73
C PRO A 72 17.40 17.03 8.10
N SER A 73 16.59 18.09 8.19
CA SER A 73 16.29 18.85 9.40
C SER A 73 15.61 18.00 10.47
N VAL A 74 15.56 18.52 11.70
CA VAL A 74 14.86 17.87 12.82
C VAL A 74 13.36 17.74 12.50
N GLN A 75 12.78 18.75 11.86
CA GLN A 75 11.36 18.79 11.49
C GLN A 75 11.04 17.75 10.42
N GLU A 76 11.88 17.59 9.40
CA GLU A 76 11.69 16.55 8.37
C GLU A 76 11.76 15.13 8.96
N LYS A 77 12.70 14.91 9.89
CA LYS A 77 12.80 13.64 10.63
C LYS A 77 11.58 13.39 11.52
N GLN A 78 11.03 14.42 12.15
CA GLN A 78 9.81 14.30 12.95
C GLN A 78 8.60 13.98 12.06
N LEU A 79 8.39 14.74 10.98
CA LEU A 79 7.30 14.51 10.02
C LEU A 79 7.32 13.08 9.46
N THR A 80 8.53 12.57 9.18
CA THR A 80 8.73 11.19 8.73
C THR A 80 8.24 10.16 9.74
N ARG A 81 8.52 10.38 11.02
CA ARG A 81 8.11 9.44 12.08
C ARG A 81 6.60 9.50 12.31
N GLU A 82 6.00 10.69 12.20
CA GLU A 82 4.54 10.85 12.27
C GLU A 82 3.86 10.14 11.10
N LEU A 83 4.37 10.33 9.87
CA LEU A 83 3.88 9.61 8.69
C LEU A 83 4.09 8.09 8.82
N GLY A 84 5.24 7.68 9.37
CA GLY A 84 5.53 6.28 9.66
C GLY A 84 4.55 5.68 10.66
N THR A 85 4.15 6.44 11.67
CA THR A 85 3.15 6.00 12.65
C THR A 85 1.78 5.83 12.00
N ALA A 86 1.38 6.75 11.12
CA ALA A 86 0.15 6.62 10.33
C ALA A 86 0.20 5.36 9.45
N ASN A 87 1.33 5.09 8.79
CA ASN A 87 1.54 3.89 7.98
C ASN A 87 1.48 2.60 8.81
N VAL A 88 2.03 2.59 10.03
CA VAL A 88 1.89 1.46 10.95
C VAL A 88 0.42 1.22 11.30
N GLY A 89 -0.33 2.27 11.63
CA GLY A 89 -1.76 2.15 11.97
C GLY A 89 -2.59 1.60 10.80
N MET A 90 -2.45 2.20 9.61
CA MET A 90 -3.15 1.74 8.40
C MET A 90 -2.70 0.34 7.97
N GLY A 91 -1.41 0.05 8.06
CA GLY A 91 -0.86 -1.27 7.74
C GLY A 91 -1.36 -2.35 8.70
N ALA A 92 -1.37 -2.09 10.00
CA ALA A 92 -1.91 -3.01 10.99
C ALA A 92 -3.41 -3.29 10.75
N ALA A 93 -4.20 -2.25 10.43
CA ALA A 93 -5.60 -2.43 10.05
C ALA A 93 -5.73 -3.29 8.79
N GLY A 94 -4.94 -3.01 7.74
CA GLY A 94 -4.96 -3.74 6.47
C GLY A 94 -4.67 -5.25 6.59
N LEU A 95 -3.94 -5.69 7.62
CA LEU A 95 -3.74 -7.12 7.90
C LEU A 95 -5.04 -7.85 8.25
N LEU A 96 -6.06 -7.13 8.73
CA LEU A 96 -7.37 -7.69 9.04
C LEU A 96 -8.22 -7.97 7.78
N ALA A 97 -7.73 -7.65 6.58
CA ALA A 97 -8.49 -7.86 5.34
C ALA A 97 -8.90 -9.32 5.10
N LEU A 98 -8.15 -10.28 5.66
CA LEU A 98 -8.49 -11.70 5.56
C LEU A 98 -9.60 -12.14 6.52
N VAL A 99 -9.98 -11.29 7.48
CA VAL A 99 -11.16 -11.53 8.31
C VAL A 99 -12.41 -11.32 7.45
N PRO A 100 -13.38 -12.28 7.45
CA PRO A 100 -14.59 -12.14 6.65
C PRO A 100 -15.31 -10.82 6.88
N GLY A 101 -15.61 -10.10 5.79
CA GLY A 101 -16.28 -8.78 5.83
C GLY A 101 -15.36 -7.58 6.13
N TRP A 102 -14.08 -7.79 6.44
CA TRP A 102 -13.19 -6.70 6.85
C TRP A 102 -12.35 -6.11 5.71
N ALA A 103 -12.29 -6.74 4.53
CA ALA A 103 -11.43 -6.30 3.43
C ALA A 103 -11.52 -4.80 3.12
N LEU A 104 -12.73 -4.29 2.88
CA LEU A 104 -12.95 -2.88 2.60
C LEU A 104 -12.67 -1.96 3.80
N PRO A 105 -13.29 -2.12 4.99
CA PRO A 105 -13.05 -1.22 6.11
C PRO A 105 -11.60 -1.25 6.61
N ALA A 106 -10.91 -2.39 6.52
CA ALA A 106 -9.49 -2.53 6.85
C ALA A 106 -8.57 -1.77 5.87
N GLY A 107 -8.98 -1.65 4.61
CA GLY A 107 -8.14 -1.16 3.54
C GLY A 107 -8.39 0.27 3.08
N ILE A 108 -9.61 0.79 3.28
CA ILE A 108 -10.06 2.01 2.59
C ILE A 108 -9.22 3.24 2.91
N ALA A 109 -8.88 3.46 4.18
CA ALA A 109 -8.07 4.60 4.59
C ALA A 109 -6.66 4.55 3.98
N GLY A 110 -6.00 3.38 4.05
CA GLY A 110 -4.67 3.18 3.48
C GLY A 110 -4.67 3.22 1.94
N GLY A 111 -5.70 2.67 1.30
CA GLY A 111 -5.85 2.72 -0.15
C GLY A 111 -6.04 4.15 -0.66
N ILE A 112 -6.89 4.95 -0.03
CA ILE A 112 -7.07 6.36 -0.37
C ILE A 112 -5.78 7.15 -0.13
N PHE A 113 -5.12 6.92 1.01
CA PHE A 113 -3.84 7.56 1.32
C PHE A 113 -2.80 7.28 0.22
N LEU A 114 -2.65 6.02 -0.19
CA LEU A 114 -1.73 5.63 -1.26
C LEU A 114 -2.14 6.24 -2.61
N LEU A 115 -3.43 6.23 -2.96
CA LEU A 115 -3.90 6.83 -4.20
C LEU A 115 -3.54 8.32 -4.29
N ILE A 116 -3.82 9.08 -3.23
CA ILE A 116 -3.51 10.50 -3.16
C ILE A 116 -2.00 10.72 -3.22
N ALA A 117 -1.20 9.94 -2.47
CA ALA A 117 0.26 10.01 -2.54
C ALA A 117 0.76 9.79 -3.98
N GLY A 118 0.31 8.72 -4.63
CA GLY A 118 0.64 8.43 -6.03
C GLY A 118 0.30 9.59 -6.97
N ILE A 119 -0.89 10.18 -6.84
CA ILE A 119 -1.33 11.32 -7.65
C ILE A 119 -0.44 12.55 -7.40
N MET A 120 -0.11 12.86 -6.14
CA MET A 120 0.75 14.01 -5.80
C MET A 120 2.18 13.85 -6.37
N HIS A 121 2.68 12.63 -6.50
CA HIS A 121 4.01 12.36 -7.05
C HIS A 121 4.04 12.24 -8.58
N LEU A 122 2.90 12.24 -9.28
CA LEU A 122 2.87 12.20 -10.75
C LEU A 122 3.56 13.42 -11.41
N PRO A 123 3.27 14.68 -11.02
CA PRO A 123 3.83 15.87 -11.69
C PRO A 123 5.31 16.10 -11.42
N LYS A 124 5.89 15.42 -10.42
CA LYS A 124 7.26 15.64 -9.99
C LYS A 124 8.26 15.21 -11.08
N LYS A 125 9.10 16.15 -11.52
CA LYS A 125 10.19 15.92 -12.48
C LYS A 125 11.45 15.43 -11.76
N GLY A 126 12.31 14.70 -12.47
CA GLY A 126 13.60 14.24 -11.95
C GLY A 126 13.51 13.13 -10.89
N LYS A 127 12.42 12.35 -10.88
CA LYS A 127 12.25 11.21 -9.97
C LYS A 127 13.34 10.17 -10.18
N ASN A 128 13.94 9.69 -9.10
CA ASN A 128 14.82 8.52 -9.17
C ASN A 128 13.99 7.23 -9.32
N ALA A 129 14.67 6.10 -9.56
CA ALA A 129 14.01 4.82 -9.81
C ALA A 129 13.13 4.34 -8.63
N GLN A 130 13.53 4.58 -7.38
CA GLN A 130 12.74 4.20 -6.21
C GLN A 130 11.48 5.04 -6.09
N GLU A 131 11.60 6.35 -6.28
CA GLU A 131 10.46 7.26 -6.24
C GLU A 131 9.47 6.98 -7.38
N SER A 132 9.98 6.65 -8.57
CA SER A 132 9.15 6.21 -9.68
C SER A 132 8.38 4.92 -9.34
N LEU A 133 9.08 3.91 -8.79
CA LEU A 133 8.43 2.66 -8.36
C LEU A 133 7.37 2.91 -7.28
N ALA A 134 7.70 3.69 -6.25
CA ALA A 134 6.76 4.05 -5.20
C ALA A 134 5.50 4.71 -5.77
N THR A 135 5.67 5.70 -6.66
CA THR A 135 4.55 6.42 -7.30
C THR A 135 3.59 5.44 -8.00
N TRP A 136 4.13 4.56 -8.84
CA TRP A 136 3.29 3.63 -9.61
C TRP A 136 2.64 2.56 -8.75
N THR A 137 3.34 2.07 -7.73
CA THR A 137 2.80 1.05 -6.83
C THR A 137 1.77 1.63 -5.87
N ASP A 138 1.91 2.90 -5.46
CA ASP A 138 0.90 3.64 -4.70
C ASP A 138 -0.39 3.82 -5.49
N LEU A 139 -0.29 4.24 -6.76
CA LEU A 139 -1.44 4.35 -7.66
C LEU A 139 -2.14 3.00 -7.87
N LEU A 140 -1.38 1.94 -8.12
CA LEU A 140 -1.93 0.60 -8.34
C LEU A 140 -2.73 0.11 -7.13
N VAL A 141 -2.14 0.17 -5.93
CA VAL A 141 -2.83 -0.25 -4.70
C VAL A 141 -4.05 0.63 -4.44
N GLY A 142 -3.91 1.94 -4.60
CA GLY A 142 -5.02 2.88 -4.43
C GLY A 142 -6.19 2.59 -5.36
N ILE A 143 -5.92 2.36 -6.66
CA ILE A 143 -6.93 1.99 -7.65
C ILE A 143 -7.58 0.65 -7.30
N ALA A 144 -6.80 -0.36 -6.92
CA ALA A 144 -7.34 -1.67 -6.55
C ALA A 144 -8.32 -1.57 -5.37
N VAL A 145 -8.01 -0.75 -4.36
CA VAL A 145 -8.91 -0.51 -3.22
C VAL A 145 -10.15 0.29 -3.62
N VAL A 146 -10.04 1.26 -4.53
CA VAL A 146 -11.21 1.98 -5.07
C VAL A 146 -12.12 1.04 -5.86
N VAL A 147 -11.55 0.17 -6.71
CA VAL A 147 -12.31 -0.84 -7.46
C VAL A 147 -13.03 -1.78 -6.50
N LEU A 148 -12.35 -2.26 -5.44
CA LEU A 148 -12.98 -3.06 -4.38
C LEU A 148 -14.14 -2.30 -3.71
N ALA A 149 -13.93 -1.03 -3.37
CA ALA A 149 -14.96 -0.21 -2.73
C ALA A 149 -16.19 -0.09 -3.63
N VAL A 150 -16.00 0.26 -4.90
CA VAL A 150 -17.09 0.38 -5.88
C VAL A 150 -17.84 -0.94 -6.03
N ASP A 151 -17.14 -2.06 -6.18
CA ASP A 151 -17.75 -3.39 -6.31
C ASP A 151 -18.62 -3.74 -5.07
N VAL A 152 -18.08 -3.53 -3.87
CA VAL A 152 -18.82 -3.77 -2.62
C VAL A 152 -20.07 -2.86 -2.53
N PHE A 153 -19.95 -1.58 -2.88
CA PHE A 153 -21.09 -0.66 -2.85
C PHE A 153 -22.17 -1.03 -3.87
N VAL A 154 -21.79 -1.36 -5.11
CA VAL A 154 -22.74 -1.76 -6.16
C VAL A 154 -23.50 -3.01 -5.76
N ARG A 155 -22.83 -3.99 -5.15
CA ARG A 155 -23.47 -5.22 -4.68
C ARG A 155 -24.38 -4.99 -3.48
N ALA A 156 -23.99 -4.11 -2.56
CA ALA A 156 -24.81 -3.78 -1.40
C ALA A 156 -26.09 -3.00 -1.77
N GLY A 157 -26.03 -2.16 -2.81
CA GLY A 157 -27.17 -1.34 -3.28
C GLY A 157 -28.08 -2.04 -4.31
N GLY A 158 -27.75 -3.25 -4.75
CA GLY A 158 -28.56 -4.05 -5.68
C GLY A 158 -29.68 -4.86 -5.02
N HIS A 159 -30.00 -4.57 -3.76
CA HIS A 159 -31.07 -5.21 -2.98
C HIS A 159 -32.21 -4.24 -2.69
#